data_AF-V9IEM5-F1
#
_entry.id   AF-V9IEM5-F1
#
_cell.length_a   1.000
_cell.length_b   1.000
_cell.length_c   1.000
_cell.angle_alpha   90.00
_cell.angle_beta   90.00
_cell.angle_gamma   90.00
#
_symmetry.space_group_name_H-M   'P 1'
#
loop_
_entity.id
_entity.type
_entity.pdbx_description
1 polymer ?
#
loop_
_entity_poly.entity_id
_entity_poly.type
_entity_poly.pdbx_seq_one_letter_code
_entity_poly.pdbx_strand_id
1 'polypeptide(L)'
;MLQDIINLKTDKATWWILPVIQGYVQIEKCKVEMGIDEQPHYEIFNLAIISRRSRFRAGTRYKRRGVDDEGKCANYVETEQLVWYHDHQVSFVQVRGSVPVYWSQPGYKYKPPPHIDRDEAETQLAFEKHFTEELSLYGPVCIVNLVEQTGKEKIIWEAYSNHVLNYNNPDITYTTFDFHEYCRGMHFEMYLFWSVNWLQY
;
A
#
# COMPACT_ATOMS: atom_id res chain seq x y z
N MET A 1 -2.95 20.93 15.08
CA MET A 1 -3.92 21.95 14.66
C MET A 1 -5.30 21.71 15.25
N LEU A 2 -5.87 20.49 15.23
CA LEU A 2 -7.20 20.21 15.81
C LEU A 2 -7.16 19.62 17.24
N GLN A 3 -5.98 19.48 17.85
CA GLN A 3 -5.83 18.77 19.13
C GLN A 3 -6.66 19.41 20.24
N ASP A 4 -6.68 20.74 20.32
CA ASP A 4 -7.42 21.47 21.35
C ASP A 4 -8.93 21.24 21.22
N ILE A 5 -9.44 21.23 19.98
CA ILE A 5 -10.87 20.99 19.70
C ILE A 5 -11.25 19.54 20.01
N ILE A 6 -10.40 18.56 19.66
CA ILE A 6 -10.60 17.15 19.98
C ILE A 6 -10.60 16.94 21.50
N ASN A 7 -9.72 17.64 22.22
CA ASN A 7 -9.58 17.54 23.67
C ASN A 7 -10.80 18.09 24.44
N LEU A 8 -11.64 18.93 23.82
CA LEU A 8 -12.86 19.43 24.46
C LEU A 8 -13.90 18.33 24.74
N LYS A 9 -13.80 17.15 24.09
CA LYS A 9 -14.66 15.97 24.33
C LYS A 9 -16.16 16.29 24.46
N THR A 10 -16.63 17.27 23.70
CA THR A 10 -18.02 17.75 23.73
C THR A 10 -18.66 17.48 22.37
N ASP A 11 -19.89 16.98 22.34
CA ASP A 11 -20.59 16.66 21.08
C ASP A 11 -20.72 17.85 20.12
N LYS A 12 -20.75 19.06 20.66
CA LYS A 12 -20.78 20.31 19.88
C LYS A 12 -19.48 20.57 19.12
N ALA A 13 -18.34 20.05 19.59
CA ALA A 13 -17.05 20.24 18.94
C ALA A 13 -16.92 19.42 17.66
N THR A 14 -17.63 18.28 17.55
CA THR A 14 -17.59 17.38 16.38
C THR A 14 -17.96 18.10 15.08
N TRP A 15 -18.92 19.02 15.12
CA TRP A 15 -19.34 19.83 13.95
C TRP A 15 -18.23 20.71 13.37
N TRP A 16 -17.18 20.98 14.15
CA TRP A 16 -16.04 21.80 13.74
C TRP A 16 -14.83 20.96 13.29
N ILE A 17 -14.92 19.64 13.41
CA ILE A 17 -13.86 18.71 13.02
C ILE A 17 -14.19 18.18 11.62
N LEU A 18 -13.52 18.72 10.60
CA LEU A 18 -13.62 18.23 9.23
C LEU A 18 -12.40 17.34 8.91
N PRO A 19 -12.57 16.03 8.68
CA PRO A 19 -11.50 15.17 8.22
C PRO A 19 -11.04 15.57 6.83
N VAL A 20 -9.73 15.68 6.65
CA VAL A 20 -9.11 15.93 5.34
C VAL A 20 -8.12 14.81 5.07
N ILE A 21 -8.13 14.30 3.84
CA ILE A 21 -7.19 13.29 3.39
C ILE A 21 -6.04 13.93 2.61
N GLN A 22 -4.85 13.36 2.75
CA GLN A 22 -3.73 13.63 1.84
C GLN A 22 -3.68 12.52 0.80
N GLY A 23 -3.80 12.85 -0.48
CA GLY A 23 -3.72 11.87 -1.55
C GLY A 23 -4.45 12.33 -2.81
N TYR A 24 -5.30 11.48 -3.36
CA TYR A 24 -5.99 11.69 -4.63
C TYR A 24 -7.46 11.31 -4.54
N VAL A 25 -8.32 12.07 -5.22
CA VAL A 25 -9.74 11.74 -5.42
C VAL A 25 -10.09 12.15 -6.83
N GLN A 26 -10.58 11.21 -7.63
CA GLN A 26 -11.20 11.49 -8.91
C GLN A 26 -12.43 10.62 -9.08
N ILE A 27 -13.48 11.20 -9.63
CA ILE A 27 -14.73 10.52 -9.95
C ILE A 27 -15.06 10.84 -11.39
N GLU A 28 -15.19 9.82 -12.22
CA GLU A 28 -15.49 9.96 -13.64
C GLU A 28 -16.66 9.08 -14.05
N LYS A 29 -17.41 9.56 -15.05
CA LYS A 29 -18.43 8.77 -15.73
C LYS A 29 -17.78 8.07 -16.91
N CYS A 30 -17.71 6.75 -16.83
CA CYS A 30 -17.13 5.90 -17.86
C CYS A 30 -18.23 5.30 -18.73
N LYS A 31 -17.99 5.23 -20.03
CA LYS A 31 -18.83 4.52 -20.99
C LYS A 31 -18.11 3.26 -21.42
N VAL A 32 -18.76 2.11 -21.31
CA VAL A 32 -18.23 0.83 -21.80
C VAL A 32 -19.14 0.29 -22.88
N GLU A 33 -18.51 -0.19 -23.94
CA GLU A 33 -19.17 -0.89 -25.03
C GLU A 33 -19.39 -2.34 -24.61
N MET A 34 -20.64 -2.77 -24.68
CA MET A 34 -21.09 -4.10 -24.33
C MET A 34 -21.71 -4.74 -25.58
N GLY A 35 -21.51 -6.05 -25.74
CA GLY A 35 -21.99 -6.83 -26.88
C GLY A 35 -20.86 -7.34 -27.77
N ILE A 36 -20.79 -8.66 -27.97
CA ILE A 36 -19.74 -9.30 -28.78
C ILE A 36 -20.18 -9.43 -30.25
N ASP A 37 -21.49 -9.54 -30.54
CA ASP A 37 -21.88 -10.13 -31.83
C ASP A 37 -23.07 -9.55 -32.61
N GLU A 38 -23.78 -8.46 -32.26
CA GLU A 38 -24.68 -7.88 -33.30
C GLU A 38 -25.17 -6.42 -33.21
N GLN A 39 -25.09 -5.69 -32.09
CA GLN A 39 -25.08 -4.21 -32.10
C GLN A 39 -24.38 -3.70 -30.83
N PRO A 40 -23.43 -2.76 -30.94
CA PRO A 40 -22.76 -2.20 -29.76
C PRO A 40 -23.77 -1.39 -28.95
N HIS A 41 -24.00 -1.79 -27.70
CA HIS A 41 -24.73 -0.99 -26.73
C HIS A 41 -23.74 -0.40 -25.72
N TYR A 42 -23.96 0.87 -25.36
CA TYR A 42 -23.10 1.56 -24.42
C TYR A 42 -23.77 1.63 -23.06
N GLU A 43 -23.10 1.09 -22.05
CA GLU A 43 -23.50 1.26 -20.66
C GLU A 43 -22.64 2.33 -19.99
N ILE A 44 -23.24 3.06 -19.06
CA ILE A 44 -22.56 4.13 -18.32
C ILE A 44 -22.50 3.74 -16.86
N PHE A 45 -21.29 3.69 -16.31
CA PHE A 45 -21.05 3.55 -14.88
C PHE A 45 -20.18 4.69 -14.40
N ASN A 46 -20.06 4.82 -13.09
CA ASN A 46 -19.15 5.79 -12.51
C ASN A 46 -18.02 5.04 -11.83
N LEU A 47 -16.82 5.57 -12.01
CA LEU A 47 -15.60 5.08 -11.42
C LEU A 47 -15.04 6.17 -10.51
N ALA A 48 -14.84 5.84 -9.24
CA ALA A 48 -14.06 6.68 -8.34
C ALA A 48 -12.75 5.99 -8.00
N ILE A 49 -11.67 6.76 -7.99
CA ILE A 49 -10.38 6.33 -7.45
C ILE A 49 -10.04 7.28 -6.32
N ILE A 50 -9.87 6.71 -5.13
CA ILE A 50 -9.52 7.42 -3.91
C ILE A 50 -8.21 6.84 -3.38
N SER A 51 -7.16 7.64 -3.33
CA SER A 51 -5.90 7.25 -2.67
C SER A 51 -5.69 8.09 -1.42
N ARG A 52 -5.43 7.44 -0.28
CA ARG A 52 -5.24 8.06 1.03
C ARG A 52 -3.88 7.67 1.58
N ARG A 53 -3.02 8.67 1.83
CA ARG A 53 -1.71 8.48 2.47
C ARG A 53 -1.86 8.52 3.98
N SER A 54 -1.25 7.55 4.66
CA SER A 54 -1.18 7.51 6.11
C SER A 54 -0.46 8.74 6.67
N ARG A 55 -1.00 9.28 7.77
CA ARG A 55 -0.37 10.35 8.56
C ARG A 55 0.74 9.82 9.47
N PHE A 56 0.76 8.52 9.76
CA PHE A 56 1.76 7.91 10.61
C PHE A 56 3.09 7.80 9.87
N ARG A 57 4.20 7.98 10.60
CA ARG A 57 5.58 7.95 10.07
C ARG A 57 5.76 8.81 8.80
N ALA A 58 5.03 9.93 8.69
CA ALA A 58 5.12 10.85 7.57
C ALA A 58 6.53 11.47 7.47
N GLY A 59 7.12 11.44 6.28
CA GLY A 59 8.48 11.91 6.03
C GLY A 59 8.81 11.87 4.55
N THR A 60 9.97 12.43 4.18
CA THR A 60 10.47 12.31 2.80
C THR A 60 10.94 10.87 2.54
N ARG A 61 10.72 10.39 1.31
CA ARG A 61 11.01 9.01 0.87
C ARG A 61 12.42 8.52 1.22
N TYR A 62 13.40 9.42 1.25
CA TYR A 62 14.79 9.12 1.58
C TYR A 62 15.13 9.16 3.07
N LYS A 63 14.29 9.79 3.90
CA LYS A 63 14.55 9.93 5.35
C LYS A 63 13.75 8.94 6.20
N ARG A 64 12.62 8.42 5.70
CA ARG A 64 11.79 7.45 6.44
C ARG A 64 11.43 6.25 5.59
N ARG A 65 11.93 5.10 6.02
CA ARG A 65 11.67 3.75 5.49
C ARG A 65 11.39 2.81 6.66
N GLY A 66 10.88 1.61 6.36
CA GLY A 66 10.60 0.60 7.36
C GLY A 66 9.41 0.90 8.28
N VAL A 67 9.35 0.14 9.37
CA VAL A 67 8.31 0.17 10.41
C VAL A 67 8.73 0.98 11.65
N ASP A 68 7.78 1.52 12.42
CA ASP A 68 8.00 2.04 13.79
C ASP A 68 7.64 1.04 14.89
N ASP A 69 7.85 1.46 16.14
CA ASP A 69 7.63 0.66 17.36
C ASP A 69 6.14 0.34 17.59
N GLU A 70 5.26 1.09 16.93
CA GLU A 70 3.81 0.91 16.93
C GLU A 70 3.33 0.01 15.76
N GLY A 71 4.23 -0.46 14.89
CA GLY A 71 3.88 -1.29 13.74
C GLY A 71 3.42 -0.49 12.51
N LYS A 72 3.64 0.83 12.47
CA LYS A 72 3.24 1.67 11.32
C LYS A 72 4.36 1.76 10.29
N CYS A 73 4.06 1.29 9.09
CA CYS A 73 4.95 1.35 7.94
C CYS A 73 5.06 2.76 7.35
N ALA A 74 6.27 3.17 6.97
CA ALA A 74 6.47 4.44 6.27
C ALA A 74 5.87 4.40 4.86
N ASN A 75 5.39 5.54 4.38
CA ASN A 75 4.79 5.70 3.04
C ASN A 75 3.61 4.74 2.78
N TYR A 76 2.85 4.39 3.82
CA TYR A 76 1.63 3.62 3.69
C TYR A 76 0.55 4.42 2.96
N VAL A 77 -0.02 3.84 1.92
CA VAL A 77 -1.07 4.40 1.08
C VAL A 77 -2.12 3.32 0.84
N GLU A 78 -3.38 3.69 1.07
CA GLU A 78 -4.54 2.89 0.71
C GLU A 78 -5.14 3.49 -0.57
N THR A 79 -5.39 2.66 -1.59
CA THR A 79 -6.07 3.06 -2.82
C THR A 79 -7.34 2.25 -2.97
N GLU A 80 -8.45 2.94 -3.09
CA GLU A 80 -9.78 2.38 -3.21
C GLU A 80 -10.36 2.74 -4.58
N GLN A 81 -10.80 1.72 -5.30
CA GLN A 81 -11.54 1.84 -6.54
C GLN A 81 -13.01 1.54 -6.26
N LEU A 82 -13.87 2.54 -6.43
CA LEU A 82 -15.32 2.35 -6.32
C LEU A 82 -15.96 2.37 -7.70
N VAL A 83 -16.83 1.40 -7.94
CA VAL A 83 -17.66 1.34 -9.13
C VAL A 83 -19.11 1.35 -8.69
N TRP A 84 -19.89 2.30 -9.21
CA TRP A 84 -21.34 2.28 -9.04
C TRP A 84 -22.07 2.25 -10.38
N TYR A 85 -22.93 1.25 -10.50
CA TYR A 85 -23.71 0.96 -11.68
C TYR A 85 -25.14 0.58 -11.26
N HIS A 86 -26.12 1.40 -11.65
CA HIS A 86 -27.48 1.34 -11.12
C HIS A 86 -27.52 1.29 -9.58
N ASP A 87 -28.11 0.23 -9.02
CA ASP A 87 -28.23 -0.01 -7.58
C ASP A 87 -27.06 -0.82 -7.01
N HIS A 88 -26.09 -1.21 -7.85
CA HIS A 88 -24.91 -1.97 -7.45
C HIS A 88 -23.74 -1.03 -7.17
N GLN A 89 -23.07 -1.26 -6.04
CA GLN A 89 -21.87 -0.55 -5.63
C GLN A 89 -20.84 -1.58 -5.19
N VAL A 90 -19.63 -1.47 -5.75
CA VAL A 90 -18.50 -2.32 -5.41
C VAL A 90 -17.32 -1.43 -5.06
N SER A 91 -16.61 -1.79 -4.00
CA SER A 91 -15.34 -1.17 -3.62
C SER A 91 -14.25 -2.23 -3.63
N PHE A 92 -13.10 -1.86 -4.18
CA PHE A 92 -11.90 -2.68 -4.18
C PHE A 92 -10.74 -1.87 -3.60
N VAL A 93 -10.11 -2.39 -2.55
CA VAL A 93 -9.04 -1.71 -1.83
C VAL A 93 -7.71 -2.43 -2.04
N GLN A 94 -6.66 -1.64 -2.30
CA GLN A 94 -5.28 -2.08 -2.35
C GLN A 94 -4.43 -1.21 -1.44
N VAL A 95 -3.54 -1.84 -0.68
CA VAL A 95 -2.61 -1.14 0.21
C VAL A 95 -1.18 -1.28 -0.28
N ARG A 96 -0.41 -0.21 -0.11
CA ARG A 96 1.01 -0.14 -0.48
C ARG A 96 1.76 0.55 0.64
N GLY A 97 2.86 -0.05 1.10
CA GLY A 97 3.71 0.53 2.13
C GLY A 97 5.18 0.19 1.94
N SER A 98 6.02 0.73 2.83
CA SER A 98 7.39 0.20 2.99
C SER A 98 7.35 -1.20 3.59
N VAL A 99 8.37 -2.01 3.29
CA VAL A 99 8.57 -3.31 3.94
C VAL A 99 8.57 -3.14 5.47
N PRO A 100 7.78 -3.93 6.23
CA PRO A 100 7.61 -3.82 7.68
C PRO A 100 8.81 -4.34 8.48
N VAL A 101 9.99 -3.79 8.19
CA VAL A 101 11.28 -4.13 8.82
C VAL A 101 11.94 -2.83 9.27
N TYR A 102 12.79 -2.85 10.31
CA TYR A 102 13.59 -1.68 10.68
C TYR A 102 14.79 -1.55 9.74
N TRP A 103 14.69 -0.68 8.73
CA TRP A 103 15.76 -0.48 7.78
C TRP A 103 15.89 0.97 7.31
N SER A 104 17.13 1.34 7.00
CA SER A 104 17.50 2.63 6.49
C SER A 104 18.43 2.52 5.29
N GLN A 105 18.56 3.61 4.54
CA GLN A 105 19.51 3.76 3.45
C GLN A 105 20.33 5.03 3.72
N PRO A 106 21.31 4.98 4.63
CA PRO A 106 22.09 6.15 5.00
C PRO A 106 23.05 6.50 3.85
N GLY A 107 22.96 7.74 3.35
CA GLY A 107 23.91 8.27 2.38
C GLY A 107 23.31 9.31 1.44
N TYR A 108 24.17 10.21 0.98
CA TYR A 108 23.84 11.22 -0.04
C TYR A 108 24.06 10.70 -1.47
N LYS A 109 24.60 9.49 -1.62
CA LYS A 109 24.84 8.85 -2.92
C LYS A 109 23.52 8.36 -3.51
N TYR A 110 23.43 8.37 -4.84
CA TYR A 110 22.31 7.77 -5.56
C TYR A 110 22.25 6.26 -5.26
N LYS A 111 21.12 5.80 -4.68
CA LYS A 111 20.86 4.43 -4.18
C LYS A 111 21.91 3.91 -3.16
N PRO A 112 21.89 4.38 -1.90
CA PRO A 112 22.72 3.80 -0.84
C PRO A 112 22.34 2.34 -0.61
N PRO A 113 23.30 1.47 -0.23
CA PRO A 113 22.98 0.12 0.17
C PRO A 113 22.03 0.15 1.39
N PRO A 114 20.99 -0.70 1.42
CA PRO A 114 20.14 -0.80 2.58
C PRO A 114 20.86 -1.43 3.76
N HIS A 115 20.50 -1.00 4.95
CA HIS A 115 21.01 -1.47 6.22
C HIS A 115 19.84 -1.78 7.16
N ILE A 116 19.94 -2.90 7.89
CA ILE A 116 18.97 -3.27 8.92
C ILE A 116 19.40 -2.58 10.21
N ASP A 117 18.52 -1.78 10.78
CA ASP A 117 18.86 -0.88 11.88
C ASP A 117 18.74 -1.55 13.26
N ARG A 118 17.98 -2.66 13.36
CA ARG A 118 17.64 -3.32 14.62
C ARG A 118 17.70 -4.84 14.51
N ASP A 119 17.73 -5.50 15.66
CA ASP A 119 17.79 -6.95 15.75
C ASP A 119 16.50 -7.62 15.23
N GLU A 120 16.62 -8.90 14.87
CA GLU A 120 15.54 -9.71 14.31
C GLU A 120 14.37 -9.85 15.29
N ALA A 121 14.65 -10.04 16.59
CA ALA A 121 13.61 -10.17 17.61
C ALA A 121 12.77 -8.89 17.78
N GLU A 122 13.40 -7.72 17.77
CA GLU A 122 12.68 -6.44 17.85
C GLU A 122 11.86 -6.19 16.58
N THR A 123 12.43 -6.53 15.42
CA THR A 123 11.75 -6.41 14.13
C THR A 123 10.53 -7.33 14.05
N GLN A 124 10.63 -8.56 14.56
CA GLN A 124 9.53 -9.51 14.60
C GLN A 124 8.35 -8.98 15.41
N LEU A 125 8.60 -8.35 16.57
CA LEU A 125 7.54 -7.75 17.38
C LEU A 125 6.80 -6.63 16.64
N ALA A 126 7.53 -5.77 15.93
CA ALA A 126 6.91 -4.70 15.14
C ALA A 126 6.15 -5.25 13.91
N PHE A 127 6.69 -6.29 13.27
CA PHE A 127 6.06 -7.00 12.17
C PHE A 127 4.73 -7.64 12.60
N GLU A 128 4.71 -8.32 13.74
CA GLU A 128 3.51 -8.93 14.31
C GLU A 128 2.43 -7.89 14.60
N LYS A 129 2.80 -6.75 15.20
CA LYS A 129 1.87 -5.64 15.42
C LYS A 129 1.28 -5.13 14.11
N HIS A 130 2.14 -4.92 13.10
CA HIS A 130 1.71 -4.44 11.79
C HIS A 130 0.67 -5.39 11.19
N PHE A 131 1.00 -6.67 11.05
CA PHE A 131 0.09 -7.63 10.41
C PHE A 131 -1.13 -7.98 11.24
N THR A 132 -1.05 -7.91 12.57
CA THR A 132 -2.24 -8.05 13.42
C THR A 132 -3.24 -6.94 13.12
N GLU A 133 -2.78 -5.71 12.94
CA GLU A 133 -3.63 -4.59 12.56
C GLU A 133 -4.15 -4.75 11.12
N GLU A 134 -3.30 -5.07 10.15
CA GLU A 134 -3.71 -5.26 8.75
C GLU A 134 -4.78 -6.35 8.62
N LEU A 135 -4.59 -7.50 9.28
CA LEU A 135 -5.56 -8.60 9.29
C LEU A 135 -6.87 -8.19 9.98
N SER A 136 -6.82 -7.34 11.01
CA SER A 136 -8.02 -6.84 11.68
C SER A 136 -8.83 -5.86 10.82
N LEU A 137 -8.16 -5.11 9.94
CA LEU A 137 -8.77 -4.09 9.09
C LEU A 137 -9.27 -4.68 7.76
N TYR A 138 -8.48 -5.54 7.12
CA TYR A 138 -8.73 -6.02 5.77
C TYR A 138 -9.08 -7.50 5.68
N GLY A 139 -8.91 -8.27 6.76
CA GLY A 139 -9.04 -9.74 6.71
C GLY A 139 -7.81 -10.37 6.05
N PRO A 140 -7.97 -11.44 5.25
CA PRO A 140 -6.83 -12.11 4.60
C PRO A 140 -6.03 -11.18 3.68
N VAL A 141 -4.71 -11.20 3.81
CA VAL A 141 -3.79 -10.31 3.07
C VAL A 141 -2.89 -11.11 2.13
N CYS A 142 -2.86 -10.70 0.86
CA CYS A 142 -1.88 -11.17 -0.11
C CYS A 142 -0.76 -10.15 -0.26
N ILE A 143 0.43 -10.51 0.21
CA ILE A 143 1.65 -9.72 0.09
C ILE A 143 2.27 -9.99 -1.27
N VAL A 144 2.44 -8.92 -2.05
CA VAL A 144 3.22 -8.93 -3.29
C VAL A 144 4.52 -8.19 -3.05
N ASN A 145 5.63 -8.91 -2.97
CA ASN A 145 6.96 -8.34 -2.78
C ASN A 145 7.71 -8.20 -4.12
N LEU A 146 8.05 -6.96 -4.47
CA LEU A 146 8.77 -6.59 -5.69
C LEU A 146 10.27 -6.31 -5.46
N VAL A 147 10.78 -6.54 -4.24
CA VAL A 147 12.19 -6.30 -3.92
C VAL A 147 13.09 -7.25 -4.72
N GLU A 148 14.20 -6.73 -5.25
CA GLU A 148 15.17 -7.50 -6.01
C GLU A 148 15.76 -8.63 -5.13
N GLN A 149 15.70 -9.87 -5.63
CA GLN A 149 16.25 -11.04 -4.94
C GLN A 149 17.77 -11.11 -5.07
N THR A 150 18.32 -10.39 -6.05
CA THR A 150 19.76 -10.31 -6.31
C THR A 150 20.27 -8.89 -6.05
N GLY A 151 21.55 -8.77 -5.69
CA GLY A 151 22.18 -7.46 -5.47
C GLY A 151 22.03 -6.92 -4.05
N LYS A 152 21.90 -5.59 -3.93
CA LYS A 152 22.02 -4.87 -2.65
C LYS A 152 20.75 -4.93 -1.81
N GLU A 153 19.58 -5.12 -2.43
CA GLU A 153 18.30 -5.16 -1.71
C GLU A 153 17.95 -6.56 -1.17
N LYS A 154 18.75 -7.56 -1.50
CA LYS A 154 18.62 -8.95 -1.03
C LYS A 154 18.47 -9.05 0.49
N ILE A 155 19.20 -8.22 1.24
CA ILE A 155 19.15 -8.20 2.71
C ILE A 155 17.72 -7.90 3.21
N ILE A 156 16.99 -7.00 2.55
CA ILE A 156 15.61 -6.67 2.91
C ILE A 156 14.67 -7.82 2.53
N TRP A 157 14.86 -8.41 1.35
CA TRP A 157 14.07 -9.54 0.89
C TRP A 157 14.22 -10.75 1.83
N GLU A 158 15.46 -11.07 2.24
CA GLU A 158 15.75 -12.14 3.19
C GLU A 158 15.10 -11.86 4.55
N ALA A 159 15.31 -10.67 5.10
CA ALA A 159 14.71 -10.29 6.38
C ALA A 159 13.18 -10.39 6.35
N TYR A 160 12.54 -9.83 5.32
CA TYR A 160 11.09 -9.85 5.22
C TYR A 160 10.53 -11.26 5.05
N SER A 161 11.17 -12.08 4.22
CA SER A 161 10.76 -13.48 4.01
C SER A 161 10.90 -14.29 5.29
N ASN A 162 11.98 -14.10 6.06
CA ASN A 162 12.16 -14.76 7.34
C ASN A 162 11.07 -14.37 8.35
N HIS A 163 10.72 -13.08 8.46
CA HIS A 163 9.67 -12.62 9.36
C HIS A 163 8.28 -13.17 8.98
N VAL A 164 7.97 -13.23 7.68
CA VAL A 164 6.72 -13.84 7.18
C VAL A 164 6.67 -15.33 7.56
N LEU A 165 7.77 -16.07 7.33
CA LEU A 165 7.87 -17.49 7.65
C LEU A 165 7.76 -17.74 9.16
N ASN A 166 8.36 -16.88 9.99
CA ASN A 166 8.28 -16.97 11.45
C ASN A 166 6.88 -16.68 11.98
N TYR A 167 6.17 -15.72 11.37
CA TYR A 167 4.79 -15.38 11.76
C TYR A 167 3.79 -16.50 11.39
N ASN A 168 4.04 -17.22 10.29
CA ASN A 168 3.32 -18.43 9.87
C ASN A 168 1.78 -18.37 10.03
N ASN A 169 1.18 -17.28 9.56
CA ASN A 169 -0.26 -17.06 9.67
C ASN A 169 -0.98 -17.55 8.38
N PRO A 170 -2.04 -18.38 8.48
CA PRO A 170 -2.75 -18.92 7.33
C PRO A 170 -3.46 -17.85 6.49
N ASP A 171 -3.80 -16.70 7.10
CA ASP A 171 -4.49 -15.59 6.43
C ASP A 171 -3.52 -14.66 5.67
N ILE A 172 -2.22 -14.98 5.68
CA ILE A 172 -1.19 -14.25 4.94
C ILE A 172 -0.64 -15.13 3.82
N THR A 173 -0.79 -14.66 2.59
CA THR A 173 -0.14 -15.24 1.42
C THR A 173 1.03 -14.36 1.00
N TYR A 174 2.22 -14.93 0.87
CA TYR A 174 3.41 -14.20 0.44
C TYR A 174 3.87 -14.65 -0.94
N THR A 175 3.90 -13.70 -1.89
CA THR A 175 4.37 -13.91 -3.25
C THR A 175 5.49 -12.93 -3.58
N THR A 176 6.59 -13.46 -4.08
CA THR A 176 7.70 -12.66 -4.60
C THR A 176 7.60 -12.56 -6.10
N PHE A 177 7.74 -11.37 -6.65
CA PHE A 177 7.72 -11.14 -8.08
C PHE A 177 8.97 -10.35 -8.49
N ASP A 178 9.88 -11.00 -9.20
CA ASP A 178 11.09 -10.34 -9.71
C ASP A 178 10.77 -9.57 -10.99
N PHE A 179 10.64 -8.25 -10.85
CA PHE A 179 10.36 -7.35 -11.97
C PHE A 179 11.39 -7.47 -13.11
N HIS A 180 12.67 -7.69 -12.80
CA HIS A 180 13.73 -7.70 -13.82
C HIS A 180 13.85 -9.01 -14.58
N GLU A 181 13.35 -10.11 -13.99
CA GLU A 181 13.29 -11.41 -14.67
C GLU A 181 12.07 -11.49 -15.61
N TYR A 182 10.90 -11.06 -15.14
CA TYR A 182 9.65 -11.16 -15.92
C TYR A 182 9.47 -10.04 -16.96
N CYS A 183 10.06 -8.86 -16.78
CA CYS A 183 9.92 -7.73 -17.71
C CYS A 183 11.03 -7.60 -18.76
N ARG A 184 11.86 -8.63 -18.98
CA ARG A 184 12.81 -8.60 -20.11
C ARG A 184 12.02 -8.49 -21.42
N GLY A 185 11.99 -7.29 -22.00
CA GLY A 185 11.35 -7.02 -23.29
C GLY A 185 10.10 -6.13 -23.28
N MET A 186 9.79 -5.41 -22.19
CA MET A 186 8.66 -4.44 -22.13
C MET A 186 7.26 -5.05 -22.34
N HIS A 187 7.04 -6.33 -22.01
CA HIS A 187 5.70 -6.92 -22.00
C HIS A 187 4.93 -6.47 -20.74
N PHE A 188 4.13 -5.41 -20.88
CA PHE A 188 3.28 -4.87 -19.83
C PHE A 188 1.87 -5.50 -19.77
N GLU A 189 1.63 -6.57 -20.52
CA GLU A 189 0.28 -7.16 -20.68
C GLU A 189 -0.29 -7.72 -19.38
N MET A 190 0.56 -8.19 -18.46
CA MET A 190 0.15 -8.58 -17.09
C MET A 190 -0.01 -7.40 -16.13
N TYR A 191 0.44 -6.20 -16.51
CA TYR A 191 0.54 -5.05 -15.60
C TYR A 191 -0.65 -4.11 -15.64
N LEU A 192 -1.51 -4.12 -16.67
CA LEU A 192 -2.59 -3.13 -16.78
C LEU A 192 -3.60 -3.16 -15.61
N PHE A 193 -3.74 -4.31 -14.94
CA PHE A 193 -4.55 -4.44 -13.73
C PHE A 193 -3.83 -3.98 -12.44
N TRP A 194 -2.51 -3.81 -12.51
CA TRP A 194 -1.62 -3.52 -11.37
C TRP A 194 -0.86 -2.19 -11.53
N SER A 195 -1.06 -1.46 -12.63
CA SER A 195 -0.18 -0.36 -13.04
C SER A 195 -0.64 1.05 -12.69
N VAL A 196 -1.69 1.21 -11.88
CA VAL A 196 -2.15 2.55 -11.44
C VAL A 196 -1.10 3.29 -10.59
N ASN A 197 0.02 2.66 -10.22
CA ASN A 197 1.05 3.24 -9.36
C ASN A 197 2.50 3.20 -9.91
N TRP A 198 2.67 3.09 -11.22
CA TRP A 198 3.99 3.28 -11.86
C TRP A 198 4.20 4.74 -12.29
N LEU A 199 4.72 5.53 -11.37
CA LEU A 199 5.70 6.56 -11.73
C LEU A 199 7.01 6.19 -11.01
N GLN A 200 7.79 5.33 -11.66
CA GLN A 200 9.24 5.42 -11.54
C GLN A 200 9.64 6.71 -12.26
N TYR A 201 10.05 7.73 -11.50
CA TYR A 201 11.39 8.33 -11.45
C TYR A 201 11.35 9.52 -10.49
#